data_AF-A0A7W0LG54-F1
#
_entry.id   AF-A0A7W0LG54-F1
#
_cell.length_a   1.000
_cell.length_b   1.000
_cell.length_c   1.000
_cell.angle_alpha   90.00
_cell.angle_beta   90.00
_cell.angle_gamma   90.00
#
_symmetry.space_group_name_H-M   'P 1'
#
loop_
_entity.id
_entity.type
_entity.pdbx_description
1 polymer ?
#
loop_
_entity_poly.entity_id
_entity_poly.type
_entity_poly.pdbx_seq_one_letter_code
_entity_poly.pdbx_strand_id
1 'polypeptide(L)'
;MQCARTIFSIAMFLCLAPALTAAGPLQEDLKARRSRAMEGLGSGTLAIFWSAPIRVYSRDIDYEYRQDSNLLYLTGIDQEETILVLMPGNESRKEILFVREADARREHWNGHSVTHAEATAQSGIRTVMTMGQFDGFIAAMLSKRPMDGNPTEYTAFF
;
A
#
# COMPACT_ATOMS: atom_id res chain seq x y z
N MET A 1 32.49 42.12 -46.28
CA MET A 1 31.07 42.25 -45.86
C MET A 1 30.29 41.15 -46.55
N GLN A 2 30.02 40.05 -45.84
CA GLN A 2 29.41 38.85 -46.40
C GLN A 2 28.38 38.32 -45.39
N CYS A 3 27.17 38.09 -45.92
CA CYS A 3 25.98 37.62 -45.23
C CYS A 3 26.16 36.22 -44.64
N ALA A 4 25.71 36.01 -43.40
CA ALA A 4 24.85 34.87 -42.99
C ALA A 4 24.43 35.05 -41.52
N ARG A 5 23.25 35.65 -41.32
CA ARG A 5 22.47 35.57 -40.09
C ARG A 5 21.69 34.24 -40.09
N THR A 6 21.30 33.78 -38.91
CA THR A 6 20.18 32.84 -38.61
C THR A 6 20.41 31.39 -39.08
N ILE A 7 20.26 30.35 -38.24
CA ILE A 7 19.01 29.76 -37.72
C ILE A 7 19.48 28.76 -36.63
N PHE A 8 19.21 28.99 -35.33
CA PHE A 8 18.12 28.38 -34.56
C PHE A 8 17.93 26.87 -34.79
N SER A 9 17.82 26.09 -33.70
CA SER A 9 17.48 24.66 -33.71
C SER A 9 18.58 23.78 -34.31
N ILE A 10 19.14 22.82 -33.59
CA ILE A 10 18.40 21.64 -33.14
C ILE A 10 18.75 21.38 -31.69
N ALA A 11 17.75 21.61 -30.83
CA ALA A 11 17.70 21.06 -29.51
C ALA A 11 18.02 19.56 -29.61
N MET A 12 19.12 19.14 -29.00
CA MET A 12 19.33 17.77 -28.58
C MET A 12 18.36 17.48 -27.43
N PHE A 13 17.07 17.48 -27.74
CA PHE A 13 16.01 16.93 -26.92
C PHE A 13 15.94 15.44 -27.26
N LEU A 14 17.07 14.75 -27.08
CA LEU A 14 17.16 13.32 -27.30
C LEU A 14 16.67 12.65 -26.01
N CYS A 15 15.39 12.28 -26.05
CA CYS A 15 14.73 11.33 -25.18
C CYS A 15 14.92 11.55 -23.67
N LEU A 16 14.29 12.61 -23.14
CA LEU A 16 13.55 12.42 -21.89
C LEU A 16 12.26 11.66 -22.23
N ALA A 17 12.39 10.37 -22.56
CA ALA A 17 11.28 9.49 -22.30
C ALA A 17 11.09 9.57 -20.78
N PRO A 18 9.91 9.97 -20.25
CA PRO A 18 9.65 9.59 -18.88
C PRO A 18 9.83 8.07 -18.90
N ALA A 19 10.71 7.55 -18.04
CA ALA A 19 10.50 6.21 -17.54
C ALA A 19 9.10 6.27 -16.94
N LEU A 20 8.11 5.96 -17.77
CA LEU A 20 6.74 5.83 -17.39
C LEU A 20 6.80 4.62 -16.47
N THR A 21 7.00 4.91 -15.19
CA THR A 21 6.80 3.99 -14.08
C THR A 21 5.29 3.78 -13.99
N ALA A 22 4.73 3.26 -15.09
CA ALA A 22 3.43 2.68 -15.10
C ALA A 22 3.55 1.51 -14.15
N ALA A 23 2.84 1.62 -13.04
CA ALA A 23 2.41 0.50 -12.24
C ALA A 23 2.33 -0.77 -13.10
N GLY A 24 3.03 -1.84 -12.70
CA GLY A 24 3.06 -3.07 -13.50
C GLY A 24 1.64 -3.58 -13.79
N PRO A 25 1.43 -4.43 -14.81
CA PRO A 25 0.08 -4.90 -15.19
C PRO A 25 -0.69 -5.52 -14.02
N LEU A 26 0.03 -6.11 -13.05
CA LEU A 26 -0.55 -6.62 -11.81
C LEU A 26 -1.08 -5.52 -10.87
N GLN A 27 -0.37 -4.40 -10.72
CA GLN A 27 -0.79 -3.30 -9.84
C GLN A 27 -2.10 -2.68 -10.30
N GLU A 28 -2.26 -2.49 -11.62
CA GLU A 28 -3.51 -1.95 -12.17
C GLU A 28 -4.69 -2.90 -11.95
N ASP A 29 -4.49 -4.22 -12.07
CA ASP A 29 -5.52 -5.21 -11.75
C ASP A 29 -5.86 -5.21 -10.25
N LEU A 30 -4.86 -5.19 -9.36
CA LEU A 30 -5.09 -5.10 -7.90
C LEU A 30 -5.88 -3.84 -7.53
N LYS A 31 -5.55 -2.70 -8.13
CA LYS A 31 -6.29 -1.45 -7.96
C LYS A 31 -7.73 -1.55 -8.45
N ALA A 32 -7.96 -2.19 -9.60
CA ALA A 32 -9.31 -2.43 -10.13
C ALA A 32 -10.14 -3.37 -9.22
N ARG A 33 -9.51 -4.40 -8.62
CA ARG A 33 -10.15 -5.27 -7.63
C ARG A 33 -10.57 -4.49 -6.38
N ARG A 34 -9.70 -3.63 -5.84
CA ARG A 34 -10.02 -2.79 -4.68
C ARG A 34 -11.11 -1.76 -5.00
N SER A 35 -11.12 -1.17 -6.20
CA SER A 35 -12.20 -0.28 -6.64
C SER A 35 -13.56 -0.98 -6.61
N ARG A 36 -13.66 -2.17 -7.21
CA ARG A 36 -14.88 -2.98 -7.20
C ARG A 36 -15.32 -3.38 -5.79
N ALA A 37 -14.37 -3.72 -4.92
CA ALA A 37 -14.67 -4.01 -3.52
C ALA A 37 -15.26 -2.78 -2.81
N MET A 38 -14.66 -1.60 -3.01
CA MET A 38 -15.13 -0.34 -2.42
C MET A 38 -16.50 0.10 -2.94
N GLU A 39 -16.81 -0.13 -4.22
CA GLU A 39 -18.13 0.12 -4.82
C GLU A 39 -19.24 -0.66 -4.09
N GLY A 40 -18.95 -1.89 -3.64
CA GLY A 40 -19.90 -2.72 -2.90
C GLY A 40 -20.07 -2.38 -1.41
N LEU A 41 -19.11 -1.68 -0.80
CA LEU A 41 -19.10 -1.40 0.65
C LEU A 41 -19.93 -0.15 1.04
N GLY A 42 -20.09 0.82 0.14
CA GLY A 42 -20.75 2.11 0.44
C GLY A 42 -19.86 3.07 1.26
N SER A 43 -20.14 4.37 1.21
CA SER A 43 -19.21 5.41 1.71
C SER A 43 -18.97 5.39 3.22
N GLY A 44 -19.94 4.98 4.04
CA GLY A 44 -19.82 4.95 5.51
C GLY A 44 -19.20 3.68 6.10
N THR A 45 -18.53 2.86 5.28
CA THR A 45 -18.07 1.52 5.67
C THR A 45 -16.56 1.44 5.79
N LEU A 46 -16.09 0.83 6.88
CA LEU A 46 -14.67 0.55 7.13
C LEU A 46 -14.48 -0.96 7.02
N ALA A 47 -13.74 -1.40 6.01
CA ALA A 47 -13.44 -2.82 5.82
C ALA A 47 -11.99 -3.10 6.20
N ILE A 48 -11.79 -4.10 7.07
CA ILE A 48 -10.48 -4.53 7.54
C ILE A 48 -10.24 -5.97 7.07
N PHE A 49 -9.15 -6.19 6.36
CA PHE A 49 -8.71 -7.50 5.92
C PHE A 49 -7.41 -7.84 6.63
N TRP A 50 -7.41 -8.95 7.34
CA TRP A 50 -6.29 -9.42 8.14
C TRP A 50 -5.48 -10.45 7.35
N SER A 51 -4.17 -10.46 7.58
CA SER A 51 -3.31 -11.56 7.16
C SER A 51 -3.67 -12.85 7.91
N ALA A 52 -3.32 -13.98 7.30
CA ALA A 52 -3.44 -15.26 7.97
C ALA A 52 -2.45 -15.34 9.14
N PRO A 53 -2.82 -15.97 10.28
CA PRO A 53 -1.86 -16.26 11.33
C PRO A 53 -0.95 -17.43 10.91
N ILE A 54 0.29 -17.41 11.38
CA ILE A 54 1.19 -18.57 11.30
C ILE A 54 0.55 -19.74 12.06
N ARG A 55 0.62 -20.94 11.47
CA ARG A 55 0.03 -22.16 12.02
C ARG A 55 1.13 -23.09 12.49
N VAL A 56 1.08 -23.45 13.77
CA VAL A 56 2.02 -24.40 14.37
C VAL A 56 1.70 -25.82 13.90
N TYR A 57 2.71 -26.52 13.37
CA TYR A 57 2.66 -27.95 13.11
C TYR A 57 2.93 -28.72 14.41
N SER A 58 4.06 -28.44 15.07
CA SER A 58 4.46 -29.08 16.32
C SER A 58 5.46 -28.21 17.08
N ARG A 59 5.11 -27.78 18.29
CA ARG A 59 5.96 -26.96 19.18
C ARG A 59 6.53 -25.71 18.49
N ASP A 60 7.77 -25.78 18.04
CA ASP A 60 8.56 -24.74 17.39
C ASP A 60 8.60 -24.86 15.86
N ILE A 61 7.92 -25.87 15.30
CA ILE A 61 7.80 -26.10 13.86
C ILE A 61 6.47 -25.55 13.39
N ASP A 62 6.52 -24.62 12.44
CA ASP A 62 5.36 -24.07 11.75
C ASP A 62 5.08 -24.81 10.43
N TYR A 63 3.82 -24.79 10.00
CA TYR A 63 3.46 -25.10 8.63
C TYR A 63 3.98 -24.02 7.66
N GLU A 64 4.06 -24.36 6.38
CA GLU A 64 4.29 -23.37 5.33
C GLU A 64 3.21 -22.28 5.39
N TYR A 65 3.66 -21.03 5.37
CA TYR A 65 2.76 -19.89 5.46
C TYR A 65 1.86 -19.83 4.22
N ARG A 66 0.56 -19.66 4.45
CA ARG A 66 -0.43 -19.45 3.41
C ARG A 66 -1.26 -18.23 3.79
N GLN A 67 -1.14 -17.16 3.00
CA GLN A 67 -1.89 -15.94 3.21
C GLN A 67 -3.42 -16.13 3.13
N ASP A 68 -4.14 -15.23 3.80
CA ASP A 68 -5.58 -15.08 3.62
C ASP A 68 -5.89 -14.77 2.15
N SER A 69 -6.87 -15.48 1.59
CA SER A 69 -7.15 -15.40 0.15
C SER A 69 -7.71 -14.04 -0.27
N ASN A 70 -8.45 -13.35 0.61
CA ASN A 70 -8.99 -12.02 0.30
C ASN A 70 -7.90 -10.96 0.36
N LEU A 71 -7.05 -11.00 1.40
CA LEU A 71 -5.92 -10.07 1.49
C LEU A 71 -4.98 -10.24 0.30
N LEU A 72 -4.58 -11.47 0.00
CA LEU A 72 -3.71 -11.77 -1.13
C LEU A 72 -4.34 -11.33 -2.46
N TYR A 73 -5.65 -11.56 -2.65
CA TYR A 73 -6.35 -11.16 -3.86
C TYR A 73 -6.38 -9.64 -4.08
N LEU A 74 -6.44 -8.84 -3.00
CA LEU A 74 -6.57 -7.38 -3.05
C LEU A 74 -5.23 -6.63 -3.05
N THR A 75 -4.19 -7.23 -2.46
CA THR A 75 -2.88 -6.55 -2.26
C THR A 75 -1.73 -7.24 -2.97
N GLY A 76 -1.81 -8.55 -3.21
CA GLY A 76 -0.68 -9.35 -3.70
C GLY A 76 0.42 -9.58 -2.65
N ILE A 77 0.24 -9.15 -1.40
CA ILE A 77 1.25 -9.25 -0.34
C ILE A 77 1.15 -10.61 0.37
N ASP A 78 2.21 -11.39 0.29
CA ASP A 78 2.35 -12.71 0.95
C ASP A 78 3.26 -12.62 2.18
N GLN A 79 2.88 -11.76 3.13
CA GLN A 79 3.57 -11.59 4.41
C GLN A 79 2.56 -11.64 5.57
N GLU A 80 2.95 -12.25 6.67
CA GLU A 80 2.23 -12.21 7.94
C GLU A 80 2.22 -10.81 8.57
N GLU A 81 1.37 -10.62 9.59
CA GLU A 81 1.22 -9.36 10.33
C GLU A 81 1.02 -8.15 9.40
N THR A 82 0.22 -8.37 8.36
CA THR A 82 -0.23 -7.38 7.39
C THR A 82 -1.72 -7.15 7.52
N ILE A 83 -2.18 -5.91 7.38
CA ILE A 83 -3.59 -5.52 7.41
C ILE A 83 -3.89 -4.55 6.27
N LEU A 84 -4.94 -4.82 5.51
CA LEU A 84 -5.49 -3.86 4.56
C LEU A 84 -6.74 -3.20 5.16
N VAL A 85 -6.80 -1.88 5.13
CA VAL A 85 -7.98 -1.09 5.48
C VAL A 85 -8.50 -0.38 4.24
N LEU A 86 -9.79 -0.59 3.92
CA LEU A 86 -10.51 0.13 2.87
C LEU A 86 -11.56 1.05 3.48
N MET A 87 -11.58 2.29 3.01
CA MET A 87 -12.44 3.38 3.47
C MET A 87 -12.98 4.16 2.27
N PRO A 88 -13.98 3.63 1.53
CA PRO A 88 -14.56 4.28 0.35
C PRO A 88 -14.99 5.73 0.53
N GLY A 89 -15.48 6.12 1.72
CA GLY A 89 -15.91 7.49 2.02
C GLY A 89 -14.79 8.48 2.34
N ASN A 90 -13.58 8.01 2.64
CA ASN A 90 -12.47 8.91 2.94
C ASN A 90 -11.87 9.47 1.64
N GLU A 91 -11.90 10.79 1.44
CA GLU A 91 -11.38 11.43 0.23
C GLU A 91 -9.85 11.45 0.18
N SER A 92 -9.19 11.53 1.33
CA SER A 92 -7.73 11.62 1.44
C SER A 92 -7.08 10.26 1.27
N ARG A 93 -7.56 9.25 2.02
CA ARG A 93 -6.97 7.92 2.08
C ARG A 93 -8.05 6.84 2.00
N LYS A 94 -8.35 6.38 0.79
CA LYS A 94 -9.32 5.28 0.55
C LYS A 94 -8.78 3.90 0.90
N GLU A 95 -7.46 3.75 0.86
CA GLU A 95 -6.77 2.49 1.12
C GLU A 95 -5.50 2.76 1.95
N ILE A 96 -5.32 1.94 2.99
CA ILE A 96 -4.16 1.97 3.88
C ILE A 96 -3.71 0.53 4.08
N LEU A 97 -2.42 0.29 3.89
CA LEU A 97 -1.78 -1.00 4.15
C LEU A 97 -0.89 -0.87 5.38
N PHE A 98 -1.13 -1.71 6.38
CA PHE A 98 -0.25 -1.87 7.52
C PHE A 98 0.63 -3.09 7.27
N VAL A 99 1.94 -2.89 7.32
CA VAL A 99 2.91 -3.98 7.22
C VAL A 99 3.76 -3.99 8.47
N ARG A 100 4.28 -5.16 8.78
CA ARG A 100 5.24 -5.34 9.85
C ARG A 100 6.54 -4.56 9.61
N GLU A 101 7.13 -4.08 10.70
CA GLU A 101 8.47 -3.49 10.68
C GLU A 101 9.55 -4.54 10.33
N ALA A 102 10.53 -4.12 9.52
CA ALA A 102 11.70 -4.94 9.23
C ALA A 102 12.55 -5.13 10.50
N ASP A 103 12.89 -6.38 10.82
CA ASP A 103 13.74 -6.73 11.97
C ASP A 103 14.87 -7.65 11.50
N ALA A 104 16.10 -7.11 11.47
CA ALA A 104 17.28 -7.82 11.00
C ALA A 104 17.54 -9.14 11.76
N ARG A 105 17.17 -9.23 13.05
CA ARG A 105 17.35 -10.47 13.82
C ARG A 105 16.41 -11.55 13.31
N ARG A 106 15.18 -11.19 12.96
CA ARG A 106 14.19 -12.14 12.46
C ARG A 106 14.42 -12.47 11.00
N GLU A 107 14.82 -11.50 10.18
CA GLU A 107 15.11 -11.72 8.76
C GLU A 107 16.26 -12.71 8.54
N HIS A 108 17.19 -12.80 9.49
CA HIS A 108 18.24 -13.81 9.49
C HIS A 108 17.70 -15.25 9.46
N TRP A 109 16.54 -15.49 10.09
CA TRP A 109 15.91 -16.81 10.20
C TRP A 109 14.74 -16.99 9.25
N ASN A 110 13.90 -15.97 9.10
CA ASN A 110 12.62 -16.05 8.40
C ASN A 110 12.68 -15.50 6.97
N GLY A 111 13.81 -14.90 6.57
CA GLY A 111 13.95 -14.24 5.28
C GLY A 111 13.48 -12.79 5.28
N HIS A 112 13.54 -12.17 4.10
CA HIS A 112 13.32 -10.74 3.88
C HIS A 112 11.90 -10.29 4.30
N SER A 113 11.79 -9.20 5.07
CA SER A 113 10.51 -8.55 5.33
C SER A 113 10.27 -7.44 4.31
N VAL A 114 9.06 -7.39 3.76
CA VAL A 114 8.61 -6.39 2.81
C VAL A 114 8.69 -5.00 3.44
N THR A 115 9.52 -4.14 2.85
CA THR A 115 9.63 -2.74 3.25
C THR A 115 8.43 -1.92 2.78
N HIS A 116 8.21 -0.72 3.34
CA HIS A 116 7.09 0.14 2.90
C HIS A 116 7.16 0.51 1.41
N ALA A 117 8.37 0.70 0.89
CA ALA A 117 8.61 1.00 -0.51
C ALA A 117 8.26 -0.20 -1.41
N GLU A 118 8.66 -1.41 -1.01
CA GLU A 118 8.32 -2.64 -1.72
C GLU A 118 6.83 -2.95 -1.64
N ALA A 119 6.19 -2.74 -0.49
CA ALA A 119 4.75 -2.92 -0.33
C ALA A 119 3.97 -2.00 -1.27
N THR A 120 4.41 -0.73 -1.40
CA THR A 120 3.86 0.23 -2.37
C THR A 120 4.09 -0.25 -3.81
N ALA A 121 5.30 -0.69 -4.12
CA ALA A 121 5.69 -1.17 -5.45
C ALA A 121 5.02 -2.50 -5.84
N GLN A 122 4.58 -3.33 -4.89
CA GLN A 122 3.87 -4.58 -5.20
C GLN A 122 2.35 -4.35 -5.30
N SER A 123 1.77 -3.65 -4.33
CA SER A 123 0.31 -3.52 -4.20
C SER A 123 -0.29 -2.32 -4.95
N GLY A 124 0.52 -1.32 -5.29
CA GLY A 124 0.09 -0.01 -5.79
C GLY A 124 -0.57 0.89 -4.73
N ILE A 125 -0.64 0.45 -3.47
CA ILE A 125 -1.19 1.23 -2.36
C ILE A 125 -0.19 2.30 -1.94
N ARG A 126 -0.61 3.57 -1.96
CA ARG A 126 0.27 4.71 -1.65
C ARG A 126 0.50 4.93 -0.16
N THR A 127 -0.49 4.61 0.67
CA THR A 127 -0.37 4.78 2.12
C THR A 127 0.02 3.45 2.74
N VAL A 128 1.29 3.33 3.13
CA VAL A 128 1.80 2.19 3.89
C VAL A 128 2.28 2.66 5.25
N MET A 129 1.83 1.98 6.30
CA MET A 129 2.12 2.27 7.71
C MET A 129 2.68 1.03 8.40
N THR A 130 3.32 1.21 9.55
CA THR A 130 3.75 0.06 10.36
C THR A 130 2.57 -0.52 11.12
N MET A 131 2.54 -1.86 11.28
CA MET A 131 1.63 -2.60 12.15
C MET A 131 1.46 -2.00 13.56
N GLY A 132 2.54 -1.52 14.20
CA GLY A 132 2.47 -0.87 15.52
C GLY A 132 1.62 0.42 15.57
N GLN A 133 1.31 1.00 14.42
CA GLN A 133 0.44 2.19 14.31
C GLN A 133 -1.05 1.82 14.17
N PHE A 134 -1.38 0.54 13.96
CA PHE A 134 -2.75 0.10 13.70
C PHE A 134 -3.71 0.40 14.84
N ASP A 135 -3.34 0.09 16.09
CA ASP A 135 -4.20 0.32 17.25
C ASP A 135 -4.49 1.81 17.46
N GLY A 136 -3.46 2.65 17.30
CA GLY A 136 -3.59 4.10 17.35
C GLY A 136 -4.50 4.64 16.24
N PHE A 137 -4.37 4.08 15.04
CA PHE A 137 -5.24 4.40 13.90
C PHE A 137 -6.71 4.04 14.17
N ILE A 138 -7.00 2.83 14.66
CA ILE A 138 -8.37 2.42 14.96
C ILE A 138 -8.97 3.25 16.11
N ALA A 139 -8.19 3.52 17.16
CA ALA A 139 -8.63 4.38 18.26
C ALA A 139 -8.93 5.81 17.78
N ALA A 140 -8.10 6.37 16.90
CA ALA A 140 -8.32 7.67 16.26
C ALA A 140 -9.61 7.69 15.43
N MET A 141 -9.84 6.67 14.60
CA MET A 141 -11.05 6.54 13.79
C MET A 141 -12.31 6.45 14.64
N LEU A 142 -12.32 5.60 15.69
CA LEU A 142 -13.48 5.43 16.57
C LEU A 142 -13.77 6.69 17.41
N SER A 143 -12.72 7.41 17.83
CA SER A 143 -12.86 8.63 18.64
C SER A 143 -13.11 9.89 17.82
N LYS A 144 -13.13 9.81 16.48
CA LYS A 144 -13.24 10.95 15.55
C LYS A 144 -12.15 12.01 15.79
N ARG A 145 -10.95 11.59 16.17
CA ARG A 145 -9.81 12.48 16.40
C ARG A 145 -8.66 12.10 15.49
N PRO A 146 -7.93 13.07 14.93
CA PRO A 146 -6.78 12.78 14.08
C PRO A 146 -5.63 12.18 14.90
N MET A 147 -5.02 11.11 14.39
CA MET A 147 -3.92 10.40 15.04
C MET A 147 -2.63 11.23 15.12
N ASP A 148 -2.39 12.06 14.12
CA ASP A 148 -1.20 12.90 13.92
C ASP A 148 -1.45 14.40 14.21
N GLY A 149 -2.64 14.75 14.71
CA GLY A 149 -3.04 16.13 14.94
C GLY A 149 -3.44 16.91 13.68
N ASN A 150 -3.45 16.28 12.49
CA ASN A 150 -3.93 16.91 11.26
C ASN A 150 -5.45 16.66 11.08
N PRO A 151 -6.32 17.68 11.23
CA PRO A 151 -7.77 17.48 11.18
C PRO A 151 -8.25 16.90 9.85
N THR A 152 -7.54 17.21 8.76
CA THR A 152 -7.98 16.97 7.40
C THR A 152 -7.99 15.49 6.99
N GLU A 153 -7.21 14.63 7.65
CA GLU A 153 -7.02 13.25 7.19
C GLU A 153 -8.11 12.26 7.64
N TYR A 154 -8.85 12.60 8.70
CA TYR A 154 -9.78 11.69 9.37
C TYR A 154 -11.22 12.23 9.49
N THR A 155 -11.46 13.47 9.05
CA THR A 155 -12.77 14.13 9.15
C THR A 155 -13.81 13.54 8.19
N ALA A 156 -13.39 12.89 7.10
CA ALA A 156 -14.29 12.49 6.02
C ALA A 156 -15.04 11.15 6.22
N PHE A 157 -14.89 10.49 7.38
CA PHE A 157 -15.45 9.15 7.57
C PHE A 157 -16.81 9.11 8.30
N PHE A 158 -17.12 10.13 9.11
CA PHE A 158 -18.37 10.22 9.89
C PHE A 158 -19.06 11.58 9.77
#